data_AF-A0A9R0Q0D8-F1
#
_entry.id   AF-A0A9R0Q0D8-F1
#
_cell.length_a   1.000
_cell.length_b   1.000
_cell.length_c   1.000
_cell.angle_alpha   90.00
_cell.angle_beta   90.00
_cell.angle_gamma   90.00
#
_symmetry.space_group_name_H-M   'P 1'
#
loop_
_entity.id
_entity.type
_entity.pdbx_description
1 polymer ?
#
loop_
_entity_poly.entity_id
_entity_poly.type
_entity_poly.pdbx_seq_one_letter_code
_entity_poly.pdbx_strand_id
1 'polypeptide(L)' 'MVRGKTVIEKIENTTSRQVTFSKRKSGLFKKARELGVLCDAQVAVLLFSNTGRLYDYSSSNSGIYLLFRRMLGNKFR' A
#
# COMPACT_ATOMS: atom_id res chain seq x y z
N MET A 1 -15.50 2.93 20.93
CA MET A 1 -15.98 1.63 20.42
C MET A 1 -14.78 0.70 20.23
N VAL A 2 -14.79 -0.46 20.88
CA VAL A 2 -13.76 -1.50 20.68
C VAL A 2 -13.93 -2.11 19.30
N ARG A 3 -12.83 -2.32 18.58
CA ARG A 3 -12.84 -2.88 17.22
C ARG A 3 -13.03 -4.40 17.30
N GLY A 4 -14.16 -4.91 16.79
CA GLY A 4 -14.38 -6.36 16.68
C GLY A 4 -13.43 -7.02 15.68
N LYS A 5 -13.17 -8.32 15.89
CA LYS A 5 -12.41 -9.16 14.94
C LYS A 5 -13.17 -9.21 13.60
N THR A 6 -12.48 -8.98 12.49
CA THR A 6 -13.06 -9.07 11.14
C THR A 6 -12.49 -10.29 10.42
N VAL A 7 -13.33 -11.04 9.72
CA VAL A 7 -12.90 -12.13 8.82
C VAL A 7 -12.13 -11.55 7.63
N ILE A 8 -11.14 -12.28 7.12
CA ILE A 8 -10.36 -11.86 5.95
C ILE A 8 -11.05 -12.38 4.69
N GLU A 9 -12.08 -11.66 4.28
CA GLU A 9 -12.86 -11.89 3.07
C GLU A 9 -13.27 -10.54 2.43
N LYS A 10 -13.86 -10.58 1.24
CA LYS A 10 -14.35 -9.37 0.57
C LYS A 10 -15.49 -8.78 1.39
N ILE A 11 -15.36 -7.50 1.76
CA ILE A 11 -16.45 -6.77 2.44
C ILE A 11 -17.54 -6.48 1.40
N GLU A 12 -18.72 -7.06 1.57
CA GLU A 12 -19.82 -6.92 0.61
C GLU A 12 -20.43 -5.51 0.62
N ASN A 13 -20.69 -4.96 1.81
CA ASN A 13 -21.20 -3.59 1.95
C ASN A 13 -20.21 -2.57 1.37
N THR A 14 -20.65 -1.84 0.34
CA THR A 14 -19.82 -0.89 -0.43
C THR A 14 -19.29 0.25 0.42
N THR A 15 -20.12 0.85 1.28
CA THR A 15 -19.73 1.93 2.19
C THR A 15 -18.72 1.46 3.22
N SER A 16 -18.97 0.32 3.87
CA SER A 16 -18.02 -0.28 4.82
C SER A 16 -16.70 -0.66 4.15
N ARG A 17 -16.75 -1.17 2.91
CA ARG A 17 -15.57 -1.49 2.11
C ARG A 17 -14.76 -0.23 1.79
N GLN A 18 -15.40 0.86 1.39
CA GLN A 18 -14.72 2.12 1.08
C GLN A 18 -14.05 2.73 2.32
N VAL A 19 -14.77 2.79 3.44
CA VAL A 19 -14.21 3.29 4.72
C VAL A 19 -13.04 2.41 5.18
N THR A 20 -13.19 1.09 5.08
CA THR A 20 -12.14 0.15 5.44
C THR A 20 -10.92 0.28 4.55
N PHE A 21 -11.11 0.42 3.22
CA PHE A 21 -10.05 0.66 2.26
C PHE A 21 -9.26 1.91 2.63
N SER A 22 -9.94 3.04 2.86
CA SER A 22 -9.29 4.31 3.25
C SER A 22 -8.45 4.16 4.52
N LYS A 23 -9.00 3.51 5.57
CA LYS A 23 -8.29 3.32 6.84
C LYS A 23 -7.12 2.34 6.72
N ARG A 24 -7.31 1.18 6.08
CA ARG A 24 -6.26 0.16 5.92
C ARG A 24 -5.14 0.64 4.98
N LYS A 25 -5.48 1.35 3.90
CA LYS A 25 -4.51 1.97 3.00
C LYS A 25 -3.62 2.96 3.74
N SER A 26 -4.20 3.85 4.53
CA SER A 26 -3.45 4.80 5.35
C SER A 26 -2.52 4.08 6.35
N GLY A 27 -3.03 3.06 7.04
CA GLY A 27 -2.22 2.23 7.95
C GLY A 27 -1.06 1.51 7.26
N LEU A 28 -1.30 0.95 6.07
CA LEU A 28 -0.28 0.29 5.26
C LEU A 28 0.82 1.27 4.83
N PHE A 29 0.45 2.45 4.34
CA PHE A 29 1.42 3.49 3.94
C PHE A 29 2.26 3.95 5.14
N LYS A 30 1.64 4.12 6.31
CA LYS A 30 2.36 4.44 7.54
C LYS A 30 3.39 3.36 7.89
N LYS A 31 3.00 2.08 7.83
CA LYS A 31 3.90 0.96 8.12
C LYS A 31 5.02 0.81 7.10
N ALA A 32 4.72 1.00 5.81
CA ALA A 32 5.74 1.00 4.75
C ALA A 32 6.79 2.10 4.97
N ARG A 33 6.35 3.31 5.37
CA ARG A 33 7.25 4.41 5.74
C ARG A 33 8.08 4.09 6.96
N GLU A 34 7.46 3.61 8.04
CA GLU A 34 8.17 3.23 9.27
C GLU A 34 9.27 2.21 8.96
N LEU A 35 8.95 1.16 8.19
CA LEU A 35 9.92 0.14 7.80
C LEU A 35 11.08 0.73 6.97
N GLY A 36 10.77 1.57 5.99
CA GLY A 36 11.81 2.20 5.17
C GLY A 36 12.77 3.06 5.99
N VAL A 37 12.25 3.82 6.95
CA VAL A 37 13.06 4.67 7.85
C VAL A 37 13.87 3.84 8.85
N LEU A 38 13.26 2.84 9.49
CA LEU A 38 13.91 2.08 10.56
C LEU A 38 15.03 1.16 10.05
N CYS A 39 14.89 0.65 8.83
CA CYS A 39 15.81 -0.35 8.27
C CYS A 39 16.63 0.16 7.08
N ASP A 40 16.60 1.47 6.80
CA ASP A 40 17.20 2.08 5.60
C ASP A 40 16.83 1.31 4.31
N ALA A 41 15.57 0.91 4.22
CA ALA A 41 15.07 0.06 3.15
C ALA A 41 14.31 0.88 2.11
N GLN A 42 14.55 0.59 0.84
CA GLN A 42 13.74 1.14 -0.25
C GLN A 42 12.41 0.38 -0.34
N VAL A 43 11.29 1.07 -0.11
CA VAL A 43 9.95 0.46 -0.06
C VAL A 43 9.00 1.17 -1.03
N ALA A 44 8.23 0.38 -1.77
CA ALA A 44 7.16 0.86 -2.63
C ALA A 44 5.88 0.05 -2.40
N VAL A 45 4.73 0.71 -2.42
CA VAL A 45 3.40 0.10 -2.34
C VAL A 45 2.55 0.63 -3.49
N LEU A 46 1.87 -0.26 -4.21
CA LEU A 46 1.03 0.06 -5.35
C LEU A 46 -0.34 -0.59 -5.17
N LEU A 47 -1.41 0.19 -5.27
CA LEU A 47 -2.78 -0.25 -5.03
C LEU A 47 -3.71 0.27 -6.13
N PHE A 48 -4.54 -0.61 -6.68
CA PHE A 48 -5.69 -0.22 -7.50
C PHE A 48 -6.97 -0.40 -6.70
N SER A 49 -7.81 0.62 -6.62
CA SER A 49 -9.16 0.46 -6.06
C SER A 49 -10.05 -0.31 -7.03
N ASN A 50 -11.21 -0.76 -6.54
CA ASN A 50 -12.27 -1.32 -7.37
C ASN A 50 -12.82 -0.32 -8.42
N THR A 51 -12.53 0.97 -8.28
CA THR A 51 -12.86 2.02 -9.26
C THR A 51 -11.74 2.28 -10.27
N GLY A 52 -10.67 1.49 -10.24
CA GLY A 52 -9.51 1.65 -11.14
C GLY A 52 -8.58 2.81 -10.76
N ARG A 53 -8.82 3.50 -9.64
CA ARG A 53 -7.93 4.57 -9.18
C ARG A 53 -6.66 3.99 -8.60
N LEU A 54 -5.53 4.52 -9.06
CA LEU A 54 -4.20 4.21 -8.54
C LEU A 54 -3.96 4.98 -7.23
N TYR A 55 -3.43 4.27 -6.25
CA TYR A 55 -2.87 4.84 -5.04
C TYR A 55 -1.51 4.21 -4.78
N ASP A 56 -0.51 5.04 -4.56
CA ASP A 56 0.85 4.57 -4.34
C ASP A 56 1.55 5.28 -3.18
N TYR A 57 2.60 4.62 -2.69
CA TYR A 57 3.58 5.16 -1.78
C TYR A 57 4.96 4.69 -2.25
N SER A 58 5.95 5.60 -2.22
CA SER A 58 7.35 5.29 -2.50
C SER A 58 8.21 5.99 -1.45
N SER A 59 9.23 5.30 -0.94
CA SER A 59 10.25 5.92 -0.10
C SER A 59 11.25 6.77 -0.90
N SER A 60 11.23 6.67 -2.24
CA SER A 60 12.08 7.46 -3.14
C SER A 60 11.41 8.77 -3.55
N ASN A 61 12.16 9.87 -3.51
CA ASN A 61 11.73 11.18 -4.01
C ASN A 61 11.38 11.18 -5.50
N SER A 62 11.89 10.21 -6.26
CA SER A 62 11.63 10.09 -7.70
C SER A 62 10.33 9.32 -8.02
N GLY A 63 9.49 9.09 -7.01
CA GLY A 63 8.25 8.34 -7.14
C GLY A 63 8.49 6.83 -7.25
N ILE A 64 7.43 6.09 -7.59
CA ILE A 64 7.47 4.63 -7.66
C ILE A 64 8.25 4.10 -8.89
N TYR A 65 8.41 4.93 -9.92
CA TYR A 65 9.00 4.55 -11.20
C TYR A 65 10.43 4.01 -11.08
N LEU A 66 11.31 4.68 -10.32
CA LEU A 66 12.70 4.21 -10.15
C LEU A 66 12.78 2.86 -9.44
N LEU A 67 11.96 2.65 -8.40
CA LEU A 67 11.93 1.38 -7.68
C LEU A 67 11.38 0.27 -8.55
N PHE A 68 10.34 0.56 -9.32
CA PHE A 68 9.77 -0.40 -10.27
C PHE A 68 10.78 -0.76 -11.36
N ARG A 69 11.49 0.21 -11.92
CA ARG A 69 12.57 -0.01 -12.89
C ARG A 69 13.70 -0.83 -12.30
N ARG A 70 14.13 -0.55 -11.07
CA ARG A 70 15.18 -1.31 -10.38
C ARG A 70 14.75 -2.76 -10.13
N MET A 71 13.51 -2.98 -9.72
CA MET A 71 12.94 -4.31 -9.57
C MET A 71 12.92 -5.08 -10.90
N LEU A 72 12.47 -4.46 -11.99
CA LEU A 72 12.47 -5.10 -13.31
C LEU A 72 13.88 -5.35 -13.85
N GLY A 73 14.79 -4.38 -13.69
CA GLY A 73 16.19 -4.50 -14.14
C GLY A 73 16.97 -5.55 -13.38
N ASN A 74 16.67 -5.77 -12.10
CA ASN A 74 17.26 -6.84 -11.30
C ASN A 74 16.68 -8.23 -11.61
N LYS A 75 15.55 -8.33 -12.33
CA LYS A 75 14.89 -9.61 -12.66
C LYS A 75 15.43 -10.25 -13.95
N PHE A 76 16.24 -9.52 -14.71
CA PHE A 76 16.87 -9.95 -15.97
C PHE A 76 18.40 -10.08 -15.87
N ARG A 77 18.91 -10.24 -14.65
CA ARG A 77 20.33 -10.46 -14.36
C ARG A 77 20.46 -11.66 -13.43
#